data_AF-A0A9P3LUQ9-F1
#
_entry.id   AF-A0A9P3LUQ9-F1
#
_cell.length_a   1.000
_cell.length_b   1.000
_cell.length_c   1.000
_cell.angle_alpha   90.00
_cell.angle_beta   90.00
_cell.angle_gamma   90.00
#
_symmetry.space_group_name_H-M   'P 1'
#
loop_
_entity.id
_entity.type
_entity.pdbx_description
1 polymer ?
#
loop_
_entity_poly.entity_id
_entity_poly.type
_entity_poly.pdbx_seq_one_letter_code
_entity_poly.pdbx_strand_id
1 'polypeptide(L)'
;MSSICHSSQATWMPLWSSFHASLSRASVHSTAIRGLTKTPLKTPLSLKGPGVCSRTLTTMTRKHHHPSQRHPQGATAAIQPFTSTSSATELDPYYSSVFLKQQQQRGIRSVGKSQGRVMILGSGWGGFKLLRDMNKDAYQVVAVSPRNHFLFTPLLASTSVGTLEFRCITEPVRGYTRNVEYHQAWCDSVDFEQSKVDCTLNLSPSPAVYVSKSDKPLSTAGMDSLTLSYDHLIIGVGSYSNTFNIPGVKEHAFFLKEVSDARKIRSRVLECFERAEMSKSDEEKNGLLHFAVVGGGPTGVEFSSELHDFIREDCSRLFPGLMNHVTLAVYDVAPTILANFDKSLAEYCMNKFRRSGIEVRTGTVVDKVEDGRLVLKDGKVIPFGCLVWSTGLTENPLTASLEGKVLKSKSKRILTDEYLRVLDPEGKVIPNVYALGDCATIKDHELPQTAQVANQQAIYLRKALNQLAKYPERSFTDVASPFSFKNLGSMAYIGNWEAVVDMTKINEKAKESGKLAWIFWRSSYLTMSVSVRNKMIIPMYWFMTWVFGRDVSSFQEYDRRKRMMNAERDG
;
A
#
# COMPACT_ATOMS: atom_id res chain seq x y z
N MET A 1 -9.56 44.30 7.20
CA MET A 1 -9.91 44.16 8.62
C MET A 1 -10.06 42.67 8.95
N SER A 2 -9.69 42.36 10.19
CA SER A 2 -9.31 41.09 10.80
C SER A 2 -10.24 39.87 10.68
N SER A 3 -9.57 38.72 10.72
CA SER A 3 -9.95 37.45 11.36
C SER A 3 -10.72 36.41 10.53
N ILE A 4 -10.03 35.28 10.33
CA ILE A 4 -10.43 33.89 10.65
C ILE A 4 -9.68 32.98 9.66
N CYS A 5 -8.49 32.55 10.07
CA CYS A 5 -7.77 31.47 9.39
C CYS A 5 -6.98 30.69 10.45
N HIS A 6 -7.70 29.95 11.28
CA HIS A 6 -7.14 28.99 12.23
C HIS A 6 -7.89 27.67 12.10
N SER A 7 -7.28 26.73 11.37
CA SER A 7 -7.23 25.31 11.73
C SER A 7 -6.51 24.52 10.61
N SER A 8 -5.65 23.60 11.02
CA SER A 8 -4.84 22.62 10.24
C SER A 8 -3.35 22.91 9.95
N GLN A 9 -2.73 23.95 10.52
CA GLN A 9 -1.26 24.17 10.38
C GLN A 9 -0.40 23.74 11.59
N ALA A 10 -0.98 23.26 12.69
CA ALA A 10 -0.27 23.19 13.97
C ALA A 10 0.03 21.77 14.46
N THR A 11 0.87 20.99 13.78
CA THR A 11 1.39 19.74 14.38
C THR A 11 2.90 19.53 14.27
N TRP A 12 3.63 20.14 13.33
CA TRP A 12 5.03 19.74 13.09
C TRP A 12 6.08 20.66 13.71
N MET A 13 5.96 21.98 13.53
CA MET A 13 6.88 22.94 14.14
C MET A 13 6.78 23.05 15.67
N PRO A 14 5.57 23.02 16.29
CA PRO A 14 5.46 23.07 17.74
C PRO A 14 6.07 21.84 18.42
N LEU A 15 5.93 20.64 17.82
CA LEU A 15 6.57 19.43 18.33
C LEU A 15 8.10 19.56 18.28
N TRP A 16 8.67 20.10 17.20
CA TRP A 16 10.12 20.33 17.11
C TRP A 16 10.62 21.34 18.16
N SER A 17 9.94 22.48 18.33
CA SER A 17 10.32 23.50 19.32
C SER A 17 10.11 23.03 20.77
N SER A 18 9.01 22.33 21.06
CA SER A 18 8.71 21.79 22.39
C SER A 18 9.61 20.62 22.75
N PHE A 19 10.05 19.82 21.76
CA PHE A 19 10.98 18.73 21.94
C PHE A 19 12.40 19.23 22.28
N HIS A 20 12.90 20.24 21.56
CA HIS A 20 14.19 20.86 21.85
C HIS A 20 14.21 21.56 23.23
N ALA A 21 13.08 22.18 23.62
CA ALA A 21 12.93 22.85 24.92
C ALA A 21 12.82 21.86 26.10
N SER A 22 12.42 20.61 25.85
CA SER A 22 12.34 19.56 26.87
C SER A 22 13.72 18.90 27.10
N LEU A 23 14.50 18.68 26.03
CA LEU A 23 15.85 18.12 26.12
C LEU A 23 16.89 19.08 26.70
N SER A 24 16.77 20.39 26.46
CA SER A 24 17.65 21.39 27.10
C SER A 24 17.47 21.46 28.61
N ARG A 25 16.31 21.07 29.15
CA ARG A 25 16.08 20.94 30.60
C ARG A 25 16.57 19.61 31.19
N ALA A 26 16.53 18.52 30.41
CA ALA A 26 17.01 17.22 30.86
C ALA A 26 18.55 17.11 30.91
N SER A 27 19.27 17.93 30.12
CA SER A 27 20.74 17.95 30.10
C SER A 27 21.40 18.66 31.30
N VAL A 28 20.62 19.30 32.19
CA VAL A 28 21.15 20.08 33.34
C VAL A 28 21.15 19.26 34.65
N HIS A 29 20.68 18.01 34.66
CA HIS A 29 20.62 17.16 35.86
C HIS A 29 21.23 15.76 35.65
N SER A 30 22.45 15.69 35.13
CA SER A 30 23.23 14.44 35.16
C SER A 30 24.71 14.71 35.39
N THR A 31 25.02 15.21 36.59
CA THR A 31 26.39 15.22 37.11
C THR A 31 26.36 14.91 38.60
N ALA A 32 26.17 13.64 38.97
CA ALA A 32 26.69 13.09 40.22
C ALA A 32 26.61 11.56 40.22
N ILE A 33 27.60 10.96 40.86
CA ILE A 33 27.74 9.54 41.24
C ILE A 33 28.54 8.69 40.23
N ARG A 34 29.86 8.89 40.30
CA ARG A 34 30.88 7.85 40.11
C ARG A 34 31.16 7.19 41.47
N GLY A 35 31.32 5.87 41.48
CA GLY A 35 32.06 5.14 42.51
C GLY A 35 31.26 4.05 43.22
N LEU A 36 31.50 2.78 42.85
CA LEU A 36 32.03 1.75 43.75
C LEU A 36 32.13 0.39 43.04
N THR A 37 33.03 -0.41 43.57
CA THR A 37 33.81 -1.48 42.95
C THR A 37 33.25 -2.89 43.14
N LYS A 38 33.73 -3.81 42.29
CA LYS A 38 33.69 -5.28 42.29
C LYS A 38 33.53 -5.99 43.65
N THR A 39 32.70 -7.04 43.73
CA THR A 39 33.13 -8.47 43.87
C THR A 39 31.94 -9.46 43.97
N PRO A 40 32.11 -10.76 43.65
CA PRO A 40 31.06 -11.80 43.56
C PRO A 40 31.11 -12.85 44.68
N LEU A 41 30.05 -13.68 44.89
CA LEU A 41 30.04 -15.09 45.39
C LEU A 41 28.60 -15.57 45.74
N LYS A 42 28.09 -16.64 45.09
CA LYS A 42 27.85 -18.03 45.57
C LYS A 42 26.68 -18.29 46.56
N THR A 43 25.60 -18.91 46.03
CA THR A 43 24.83 -20.13 46.48
C THR A 43 24.26 -20.26 47.93
N PRO A 44 23.39 -21.26 48.26
CA PRO A 44 22.15 -21.81 47.65
C PRO A 44 21.02 -22.09 48.72
N LEU A 45 20.02 -22.95 48.39
CA LEU A 45 18.98 -23.59 49.25
C LEU A 45 17.76 -22.71 49.63
N SER A 46 16.54 -23.17 49.90
CA SER A 46 15.75 -24.43 49.84
C SER A 46 14.41 -24.09 50.53
N LEU A 47 13.32 -24.84 50.29
CA LEU A 47 12.14 -25.15 51.15
C LEU A 47 10.89 -25.33 50.27
N LYS A 48 10.40 -26.57 50.05
CA LYS A 48 9.42 -27.34 50.85
C LYS A 48 8.06 -26.64 51.04
N GLY A 49 6.98 -27.24 50.51
CA GLY A 49 5.57 -26.98 50.90
C GLY A 49 5.22 -27.63 52.26
N PRO A 50 3.96 -28.01 52.60
CA PRO A 50 2.63 -27.74 52.03
C PRO A 50 1.59 -27.18 53.07
N GLY A 51 0.32 -26.94 52.69
CA GLY A 51 -0.82 -27.14 53.63
C GLY A 51 -1.92 -26.05 53.82
N VAL A 52 -3.05 -26.22 53.12
CA VAL A 52 -4.48 -26.27 53.60
C VAL A 52 -5.22 -25.06 54.27
N CYS A 53 -6.42 -24.81 53.69
CA CYS A 53 -7.73 -24.30 54.22
C CYS A 53 -8.02 -22.81 54.49
N SER A 54 -9.07 -22.28 53.83
CA SER A 54 -10.42 -22.10 54.40
C SER A 54 -11.40 -21.36 53.46
N ARG A 55 -12.62 -21.92 53.32
CA ARG A 55 -13.99 -21.33 53.15
C ARG A 55 -14.15 -20.01 52.35
N THR A 56 -15.12 -19.80 51.46
CA THR A 56 -16.57 -20.12 51.49
C THR A 56 -17.14 -19.72 50.12
N LEU A 57 -18.03 -20.50 49.50
CA LEU A 57 -18.96 -19.98 48.48
C LEU A 57 -20.22 -20.85 48.44
N THR A 58 -21.32 -20.23 48.82
CA THR A 58 -22.66 -20.81 48.92
C THR A 58 -23.33 -20.80 47.54
N THR A 59 -23.70 -22.00 47.10
CA THR A 59 -24.89 -22.42 46.33
C THR A 59 -25.83 -21.36 45.74
N MET A 60 -26.21 -21.54 44.46
CA MET A 60 -27.51 -22.13 44.09
C MET A 60 -27.55 -22.58 42.61
N THR A 61 -28.04 -23.80 42.41
CA THR A 61 -28.38 -24.43 41.12
C THR A 61 -29.86 -24.83 41.12
N ARG A 62 -30.34 -25.25 39.94
CA ARG A 62 -31.56 -26.04 39.62
C ARG A 62 -32.82 -25.23 39.27
N LYS A 63 -33.70 -25.64 38.33
CA LYS A 63 -33.97 -26.96 37.73
C LYS A 63 -34.92 -26.80 36.51
N HIS A 64 -34.81 -27.70 35.54
CA HIS A 64 -35.87 -28.12 34.61
C HIS A 64 -37.04 -28.80 35.34
N HIS A 65 -38.28 -28.76 34.78
CA HIS A 65 -39.28 -29.86 34.79
C HIS A 65 -40.45 -29.62 33.79
N HIS A 66 -40.83 -30.68 33.05
CA HIS A 66 -42.11 -30.97 32.32
C HIS A 66 -43.17 -31.54 33.33
N PRO A 67 -44.40 -32.10 33.01
CA PRO A 67 -45.17 -32.36 31.76
C PRO A 67 -46.75 -32.17 31.84
N SER A 68 -47.46 -32.52 30.73
CA SER A 68 -48.73 -33.33 30.64
C SER A 68 -50.08 -32.73 30.12
N GLN A 69 -50.51 -33.34 28.99
CA GLN A 69 -51.80 -33.67 28.33
C GLN A 69 -53.19 -33.11 28.71
N ARG A 70 -54.03 -32.89 27.66
CA ARG A 70 -55.44 -33.35 27.50
C ARG A 70 -55.90 -33.34 26.01
N HIS A 71 -56.66 -34.38 25.60
CA HIS A 71 -57.39 -34.58 24.31
C HIS A 71 -58.90 -34.23 24.44
N PRO A 72 -59.67 -34.04 23.35
CA PRO A 72 -60.49 -35.13 22.72
C PRO A 72 -60.54 -35.08 21.15
N GLN A 73 -60.37 -36.21 20.43
CA GLN A 73 -61.36 -37.11 19.78
C GLN A 73 -62.18 -36.57 18.58
N GLY A 74 -62.09 -37.27 17.42
CA GLY A 74 -62.99 -37.12 16.27
C GLY A 74 -62.56 -37.79 14.93
N ALA A 75 -62.65 -39.13 14.87
CA ALA A 75 -62.97 -40.03 13.74
C ALA A 75 -62.45 -39.86 12.27
N THR A 76 -61.78 -40.94 11.76
CA THR A 76 -61.84 -41.61 10.42
C THR A 76 -61.76 -40.79 9.11
N ALA A 77 -61.03 -41.12 8.04
CA ALA A 77 -60.67 -42.41 7.42
C ALA A 77 -59.49 -42.25 6.42
N ALA A 78 -58.93 -43.38 5.99
CA ALA A 78 -57.84 -43.51 5.03
C ALA A 78 -58.22 -43.12 3.59
N ILE A 79 -57.33 -42.41 2.86
CA ILE A 79 -57.20 -42.44 1.39
C ILE A 79 -55.71 -42.33 1.02
N GLN A 80 -55.32 -43.16 0.04
CA GLN A 80 -53.99 -43.39 -0.53
C GLN A 80 -53.44 -42.25 -1.43
N PRO A 81 -52.18 -42.30 -1.91
CA PRO A 81 -51.35 -41.13 -2.20
C PRO A 81 -51.66 -40.50 -3.55
N PHE A 82 -51.56 -39.16 -3.63
CA PHE A 82 -51.66 -38.44 -4.89
C PHE A 82 -50.50 -37.45 -5.06
N THR A 83 -49.86 -37.59 -6.22
CA THR A 83 -48.84 -36.76 -6.83
C THR A 83 -49.24 -35.29 -6.92
N SER A 84 -48.31 -34.37 -6.61
CA SER A 84 -48.37 -32.99 -7.11
C SER A 84 -47.02 -32.56 -7.69
N THR A 85 -47.02 -32.49 -9.02
CA THR A 85 -46.11 -31.68 -9.84
C THR A 85 -46.24 -30.21 -9.47
N SER A 86 -45.16 -29.55 -9.07
CA SER A 86 -45.05 -28.08 -9.11
C SER A 86 -44.05 -27.68 -10.17
N SER A 87 -44.58 -27.12 -11.25
CA SER A 87 -43.90 -26.51 -12.39
C SER A 87 -42.93 -25.41 -11.96
N ALA A 88 -41.75 -25.44 -12.59
CA ALA A 88 -40.80 -24.33 -12.60
C ALA A 88 -41.43 -23.09 -13.24
N THR A 89 -41.39 -21.95 -12.55
CA THR A 89 -41.68 -20.64 -13.13
C THR A 89 -40.37 -20.01 -13.61
N GLU A 90 -40.25 -19.88 -14.93
CA GLU A 90 -39.24 -19.08 -15.61
C GLU A 90 -39.31 -17.63 -15.15
N LEU A 91 -38.14 -17.04 -14.86
CA LEU A 91 -37.99 -15.62 -14.58
C LEU A 91 -38.14 -14.81 -15.88
N ASP A 92 -39.04 -13.84 -15.84
CA ASP A 92 -39.49 -13.00 -16.95
C ASP A 92 -38.34 -12.15 -17.58
N PRO A 93 -38.05 -12.32 -18.89
CA PRO A 93 -37.06 -11.52 -19.63
C PRO A 93 -37.32 -10.01 -19.64
N TYR A 94 -38.53 -9.57 -19.24
CA TYR A 94 -38.90 -8.17 -19.18
C TYR A 94 -38.12 -7.42 -18.08
N TYR A 95 -37.79 -8.05 -16.95
CA TYR A 95 -37.13 -7.36 -15.82
C TYR A 95 -35.68 -6.95 -16.12
N SER A 96 -34.90 -7.77 -16.85
CA SER A 96 -33.53 -7.43 -17.23
C SER A 96 -33.49 -6.32 -18.30
N SER A 97 -34.46 -6.32 -19.22
CA SER A 97 -34.52 -5.31 -20.28
C SER A 97 -34.99 -3.93 -19.79
N VAL A 98 -35.86 -3.89 -18.77
CA VAL A 98 -36.32 -2.62 -18.14
C VAL A 98 -35.24 -2.04 -17.24
N PHE A 99 -34.46 -2.86 -16.52
CA PHE A 99 -33.34 -2.39 -15.70
C PHE A 99 -32.20 -1.81 -16.55
N LEU A 100 -31.88 -2.44 -17.69
CA LEU A 100 -30.85 -1.96 -18.61
C LEU A 100 -31.33 -0.77 -19.46
N LYS A 101 -32.59 -0.75 -19.91
CA LYS A 101 -33.15 0.41 -20.64
C LYS A 101 -33.34 1.66 -19.76
N GLN A 102 -33.64 1.50 -18.46
CA GLN A 102 -33.70 2.65 -17.54
C GLN A 102 -32.33 3.27 -17.26
N GLN A 103 -31.23 2.51 -17.39
CA GLN A 103 -29.88 3.07 -17.31
C GLN A 103 -29.41 3.71 -18.62
N GLN A 104 -29.93 3.28 -19.77
CA GLN A 104 -29.44 3.72 -21.08
C GLN A 104 -30.20 4.93 -21.67
N GLN A 105 -31.39 5.26 -21.16
CA GLN A 105 -32.21 6.39 -21.66
C GLN A 105 -32.24 7.65 -20.78
N ARG A 106 -31.43 7.72 -19.72
CA ARG A 106 -31.27 8.97 -18.95
C ARG A 106 -29.92 9.59 -19.26
N GLY A 107 -29.93 10.60 -20.13
CA GLY A 107 -28.87 11.61 -20.14
C GLY A 107 -28.65 12.08 -18.71
N ILE A 108 -27.47 11.76 -18.18
CA ILE A 108 -27.13 11.83 -16.77
C ILE A 108 -27.03 13.30 -16.37
N ARG A 109 -28.16 13.90 -15.98
CA ARG A 109 -28.14 14.95 -14.96
C ARG A 109 -28.07 14.24 -13.62
N SER A 110 -27.10 14.64 -12.80
CA SER A 110 -26.95 14.31 -11.40
C SER A 110 -28.27 14.51 -10.63
N VAL A 111 -29.11 13.46 -10.55
CA VAL A 111 -30.42 13.58 -9.89
C VAL A 111 -30.18 13.92 -8.41
N GLY A 112 -30.44 15.19 -8.05
CA GLY A 112 -30.33 15.71 -6.69
C GLY A 112 -29.00 16.34 -6.27
N LYS A 113 -27.97 16.42 -7.13
CA LYS A 113 -26.70 17.11 -6.81
C LYS A 113 -26.54 18.35 -7.69
N SER A 114 -26.20 19.49 -7.07
CA SER A 114 -26.19 20.80 -7.71
C SER A 114 -25.00 21.01 -8.65
N GLN A 115 -23.92 20.25 -8.50
CA GLN A 115 -22.65 20.46 -9.21
C GLN A 115 -22.20 19.26 -10.06
N GLY A 116 -23.13 18.34 -10.38
CA GLY A 116 -22.81 17.22 -11.25
C GLY A 116 -21.97 16.13 -10.58
N ARG A 117 -21.29 15.35 -11.43
CA ARG A 117 -20.52 14.16 -11.09
C ARG A 117 -19.02 14.41 -11.17
N VAL A 118 -18.32 14.11 -10.08
CA VAL A 118 -16.85 14.09 -10.02
C VAL A 118 -16.37 12.65 -10.10
N MET A 119 -15.74 12.30 -11.21
CA MET A 119 -15.10 11.00 -11.44
C MET A 119 -13.64 11.04 -11.00
N ILE A 120 -13.25 10.13 -10.11
CA ILE A 120 -11.89 10.00 -9.59
C ILE A 120 -11.31 8.66 -10.02
N LEU A 121 -10.25 8.70 -10.83
CA LEU A 121 -9.53 7.51 -11.26
C LEU A 121 -8.37 7.23 -10.29
N GLY A 122 -8.46 6.13 -9.56
CA GLY A 122 -7.44 5.67 -8.62
C GLY A 122 -7.79 5.89 -7.14
N SER A 123 -7.40 4.92 -6.30
CA SER A 123 -7.60 4.92 -4.84
C SER A 123 -6.29 5.12 -4.05
N GLY A 124 -5.28 5.75 -4.67
CA GLY A 124 -3.98 6.04 -4.05
C GLY A 124 -4.00 7.28 -3.13
N TRP A 125 -2.81 7.82 -2.82
CA TRP A 125 -2.62 8.98 -1.94
C TRP A 125 -3.48 10.20 -2.29
N GLY A 126 -3.55 10.54 -3.58
CA GLY A 126 -4.34 11.66 -4.04
C GLY A 126 -5.84 11.35 -4.13
N GLY A 127 -6.18 10.27 -4.83
CA GLY A 127 -7.58 9.85 -5.02
C GLY A 127 -8.31 9.58 -3.70
N PHE A 128 -7.72 8.80 -2.79
CA PHE A 128 -8.36 8.49 -1.50
C PHE A 128 -8.55 9.74 -0.63
N LYS A 129 -7.61 10.69 -0.67
CA LYS A 129 -7.74 11.97 0.05
C LYS A 129 -8.91 12.80 -0.49
N LEU A 130 -9.09 12.85 -1.80
CA LEU A 130 -10.25 13.50 -2.43
C LEU A 130 -11.55 12.81 -2.05
N LEU A 131 -11.63 11.48 -2.17
CA LEU A 131 -12.84 10.71 -1.87
C LEU A 131 -13.33 10.93 -0.44
N ARG A 132 -12.40 11.04 0.52
CA ARG A 132 -12.74 11.31 1.92
C ARG A 132 -13.29 12.71 2.13
N ASP A 133 -12.66 13.73 1.56
CA ASP A 133 -12.84 15.09 2.03
C ASP A 133 -13.61 16.02 1.07
N MET A 134 -13.96 15.56 -0.14
CA MET A 134 -14.84 16.27 -1.10
C MET A 134 -16.24 16.52 -0.51
N ASN A 135 -16.87 17.62 -0.92
CA ASN A 135 -18.25 17.94 -0.56
C ASN A 135 -19.24 17.06 -1.34
N LYS A 136 -19.73 16.01 -0.67
CA LYS A 136 -20.64 15.01 -1.24
C LYS A 136 -22.10 15.48 -1.27
N ASP A 137 -22.41 16.62 -0.68
CA ASP A 137 -23.73 17.23 -0.77
C ASP A 137 -23.88 18.00 -2.09
N ALA A 138 -22.80 18.63 -2.55
CA ALA A 138 -22.74 19.34 -3.82
C ALA A 138 -22.51 18.42 -5.03
N TYR A 139 -21.66 17.40 -4.90
CA TYR A 139 -21.24 16.52 -5.99
C TYR A 139 -21.71 15.08 -5.82
N GLN A 140 -22.02 14.39 -6.93
CA GLN A 140 -22.00 12.92 -6.98
C GLN A 140 -20.54 12.48 -7.17
N VAL A 141 -19.92 11.94 -6.12
CA VAL A 141 -18.52 11.49 -6.19
C VAL A 141 -18.48 10.02 -6.58
N VAL A 142 -17.80 9.71 -7.68
CA VAL A 142 -17.61 8.36 -8.22
C VAL A 142 -16.12 8.04 -8.25
N ALA A 143 -15.73 6.85 -7.81
CA ALA A 143 -14.37 6.34 -7.89
C ALA A 143 -14.29 5.10 -8.76
N VAL A 144 -13.33 5.09 -9.68
CA VAL A 144 -12.94 3.90 -10.45
C VAL A 144 -11.51 3.55 -10.07
N SER A 145 -11.31 2.36 -9.52
CA SER A 145 -9.96 1.85 -9.26
C SER A 145 -9.97 0.34 -9.20
N PRO A 146 -8.96 -0.36 -9.77
CA PRO A 146 -8.87 -1.81 -9.68
C PRO A 146 -8.62 -2.28 -8.24
N ARG A 147 -8.18 -1.39 -7.36
CA ARG A 147 -7.87 -1.65 -5.96
C ARG A 147 -8.93 -1.04 -5.03
N ASN A 148 -9.57 -1.90 -4.24
CA ASN A 148 -10.66 -1.53 -3.31
C ASN A 148 -10.21 -0.90 -1.99
N HIS A 149 -8.93 -0.61 -1.85
CA HIS A 149 -8.35 -0.03 -0.66
C HIS A 149 -7.29 1.02 -1.02
N PHE A 150 -7.12 1.98 -0.12
CA PHE A 150 -5.94 2.81 -0.07
C PHE A 150 -4.78 2.06 0.57
N LEU A 151 -3.57 2.30 0.07
CA LEU A 151 -2.32 1.75 0.57
C LEU A 151 -1.44 2.87 1.14
N PHE A 152 -1.11 2.77 2.43
CA PHE A 152 -0.14 3.61 3.12
C PHE A 152 1.28 3.15 2.79
N THR A 153 1.72 3.49 1.58
CA THR A 153 2.99 3.03 0.98
C THR A 153 4.26 3.20 1.83
N PRO A 154 4.42 4.21 2.71
CA PRO A 154 5.65 4.38 3.48
C PRO A 154 5.95 3.26 4.49
N LEU A 155 4.96 2.43 4.84
CA LEU A 155 5.14 1.30 5.74
C LEU A 155 5.09 -0.05 4.99
N LEU A 156 5.17 -0.04 3.66
CA LEU A 156 5.09 -1.25 2.84
C LEU A 156 6.29 -2.17 3.07
N ALA A 157 7.50 -1.61 3.19
CA ALA A 157 8.71 -2.38 3.49
C ALA A 157 8.56 -3.20 4.79
N SER A 158 8.03 -2.60 5.86
CA SER A 158 7.76 -3.29 7.13
C SER A 158 6.81 -4.47 7.00
N THR A 159 5.89 -4.46 6.02
CA THR A 159 4.98 -5.59 5.80
C THR A 159 5.58 -6.75 5.02
N SER A 160 6.65 -6.50 4.26
CA SER A 160 7.33 -7.53 3.46
C SER A 160 8.09 -8.57 4.30
N VAL A 161 8.29 -8.28 5.59
CA VAL A 161 8.99 -9.18 6.54
C VAL A 161 8.17 -9.48 7.80
N GLY A 162 6.94 -8.96 7.90
CA GLY A 162 6.07 -9.21 9.05
C GLY A 162 6.29 -8.28 10.26
N THR A 163 7.08 -7.21 10.14
CA THR A 163 7.18 -6.16 11.18
C THR A 163 5.81 -5.51 11.43
N LEU A 164 5.04 -5.34 10.35
CA LEU A 164 3.65 -4.93 10.37
C LEU A 164 2.82 -5.91 9.52
N GLU A 165 1.55 -6.08 9.87
CA GLU A 165 0.64 -6.84 9.04
C GLU A 165 0.08 -6.00 7.88
N PHE A 166 -0.28 -6.65 6.76
CA PHE A 166 -0.78 -5.95 5.56
C PHE A 166 -2.02 -5.09 5.85
N ARG A 167 -2.84 -5.53 6.81
CA ARG A 167 -4.05 -4.84 7.25
C ARG A 167 -3.76 -3.57 8.07
N CYS A 168 -2.52 -3.34 8.50
CA CYS A 168 -2.08 -2.14 9.21
C CYS A 168 -1.80 -0.96 8.28
N ILE A 169 -1.60 -1.22 6.99
CA ILE A 169 -1.23 -0.21 6.00
C ILE A 169 -2.30 -0.05 4.91
N THR A 170 -3.46 -0.67 5.08
CA THR A 170 -4.56 -0.63 4.10
C THR A 170 -5.83 -0.05 4.71
N GLU A 171 -6.60 0.67 3.89
CA GLU A 171 -7.90 1.22 4.28
C GLU A 171 -8.94 0.94 3.19
N PRO A 172 -10.04 0.22 3.48
CA PRO A 172 -11.06 -0.06 2.48
C PRO A 172 -11.73 1.23 2.01
N VAL A 173 -11.83 1.44 0.69
CA VAL A 173 -12.46 2.63 0.11
C VAL A 173 -13.89 2.79 0.62
N ARG A 174 -14.73 1.75 0.42
CA ARG A 174 -16.14 1.75 0.83
C ARG A 174 -16.37 2.06 2.31
N GLY A 175 -15.45 1.64 3.19
CA GLY A 175 -15.59 1.82 4.64
C GLY A 175 -15.35 3.26 5.10
N TYR A 176 -14.48 3.99 4.41
CA TYR A 176 -14.03 5.34 4.82
C TYR A 176 -14.54 6.47 3.92
N THR A 177 -15.25 6.14 2.85
CA THR A 177 -15.81 7.13 1.91
C THR A 177 -17.33 6.93 1.77
N ARG A 178 -18.08 7.23 2.83
CA ARG A 178 -19.56 7.21 2.77
C ARG A 178 -20.07 8.15 1.68
N ASN A 179 -21.19 7.83 1.06
CA ASN A 179 -21.81 8.61 -0.03
C ASN A 179 -20.90 8.77 -1.26
N VAL A 180 -20.08 7.76 -1.54
CA VAL A 180 -19.27 7.63 -2.75
C VAL A 180 -19.69 6.37 -3.49
N GLU A 181 -19.93 6.51 -4.78
CA GLU A 181 -20.09 5.37 -5.68
C GLU A 181 -18.71 4.82 -6.04
N TYR A 182 -18.46 3.53 -5.82
CA TYR A 182 -17.14 2.93 -6.07
C TYR A 182 -17.26 1.72 -6.99
N HIS A 183 -16.47 1.74 -8.06
CA HIS A 183 -16.33 0.70 -9.07
C HIS A 183 -14.93 0.08 -8.98
N GLN A 184 -14.90 -1.23 -8.71
CA GLN A 184 -13.64 -1.98 -8.72
C GLN A 184 -13.32 -2.38 -10.17
N ALA A 185 -12.70 -1.45 -10.91
CA ALA A 185 -12.46 -1.58 -12.33
C ALA A 185 -11.17 -0.87 -12.76
N TRP A 186 -10.59 -1.34 -13.85
CA TRP A 186 -9.60 -0.61 -14.62
C TRP A 186 -10.31 0.46 -15.44
N CYS A 187 -9.69 1.62 -15.60
CA CYS A 187 -10.10 2.59 -16.62
C CYS A 187 -9.15 2.38 -17.80
N ASP A 188 -9.73 2.09 -18.96
CA ASP A 188 -8.99 1.67 -20.15
C ASP A 188 -8.77 2.85 -21.10
N SER A 189 -9.78 3.72 -21.22
CA SER A 189 -9.76 4.92 -22.06
C SER A 189 -10.56 6.08 -21.48
N VAL A 190 -10.15 7.28 -21.87
CA VAL A 190 -10.88 8.52 -21.62
C VAL A 190 -11.23 9.18 -22.96
N ASP A 191 -12.48 9.58 -23.09
CA ASP A 191 -13.01 10.43 -24.15
C ASP A 191 -13.32 11.81 -23.55
N PHE A 192 -12.46 12.78 -23.85
CA PHE A 192 -12.59 14.15 -23.34
C PHE A 192 -13.69 14.95 -24.03
N GLU A 193 -14.06 14.61 -25.28
CA GLU A 193 -15.08 15.32 -26.04
C GLU A 193 -16.48 14.91 -25.57
N GLN A 194 -16.68 13.62 -25.33
CA GLN A 194 -17.95 13.08 -24.82
C GLN A 194 -18.05 13.06 -23.29
N SER A 195 -16.97 13.44 -22.59
CA SER A 195 -16.84 13.36 -21.13
C SER A 195 -17.18 11.98 -20.57
N LYS A 196 -16.54 10.95 -21.12
CA LYS A 196 -16.74 9.54 -20.76
C LYS A 196 -15.43 8.82 -20.45
N VAL A 197 -15.54 7.80 -19.60
CA VAL A 197 -14.48 6.81 -19.35
C VAL A 197 -15.02 5.41 -19.62
N ASP A 198 -14.23 4.59 -20.30
CA ASP A 198 -14.52 3.17 -20.49
C ASP A 198 -13.68 2.35 -19.52
N CYS A 199 -14.31 1.37 -18.90
CA CYS A 199 -13.74 0.62 -17.81
C CYS A 199 -14.00 -0.88 -17.95
N THR A 200 -13.04 -1.69 -17.52
CA THR A 200 -13.16 -3.15 -17.44
C THR A 200 -13.16 -3.57 -15.97
N LEU A 201 -14.16 -4.36 -15.54
CA LEU A 201 -14.23 -4.82 -14.15
C LEU A 201 -12.98 -5.60 -13.73
N ASN A 202 -12.44 -5.29 -12.55
CA ASN A 202 -11.33 -6.02 -11.93
C ASN A 202 -11.87 -6.99 -10.88
N LEU A 203 -12.69 -7.93 -11.33
CA LEU A 203 -13.32 -8.96 -10.52
C LEU A 203 -13.07 -10.32 -11.13
N SER A 204 -12.98 -11.36 -10.30
CA SER A 204 -12.97 -12.73 -10.80
C SER A 204 -14.25 -12.98 -11.60
N PRO A 205 -14.17 -13.70 -12.74
CA PRO A 205 -15.38 -14.11 -13.46
C PRO A 205 -16.35 -14.81 -12.50
N SER A 206 -17.63 -14.46 -12.56
CA SER A 206 -18.64 -15.15 -11.77
C SER A 206 -18.67 -16.64 -12.14
N PRO A 207 -18.72 -17.58 -11.18
CA PRO A 207 -18.86 -19.02 -11.47
C PRO A 207 -20.19 -19.45 -12.12
N ALA A 208 -20.99 -18.55 -12.70
CA ALA A 208 -22.19 -18.86 -13.47
C ALA A 208 -22.19 -17.94 -14.71
N VAL A 209 -22.03 -18.43 -15.95
CA VAL A 209 -22.94 -19.34 -16.66
C VAL A 209 -22.13 -20.38 -17.47
N TYR A 210 -21.93 -21.59 -16.91
CA TYR A 210 -21.71 -22.79 -17.71
C TYR A 210 -22.99 -23.62 -17.72
N VAL A 211 -23.99 -23.15 -18.47
CA VAL A 211 -25.03 -24.02 -19.03
C VAL A 211 -25.25 -23.60 -20.47
N SER A 212 -24.38 -24.04 -21.37
CA SER A 212 -24.83 -24.51 -22.68
C SER A 212 -23.86 -25.57 -23.16
N LYS A 213 -24.39 -26.78 -23.39
CA LYS A 213 -23.73 -27.82 -24.17
C LYS A 213 -23.67 -27.33 -25.62
N SER A 214 -22.63 -26.62 -25.98
CA SER A 214 -22.28 -26.44 -27.40
C SER A 214 -20.78 -26.23 -27.50
N ASP A 215 -20.12 -27.13 -28.23
CA ASP A 215 -18.70 -27.12 -28.56
C ASP A 215 -18.34 -25.92 -29.45
N LYS A 216 -18.34 -24.71 -28.87
CA LYS A 216 -17.67 -23.54 -29.43
C LYS A 216 -16.91 -22.84 -28.32
N PRO A 217 -15.62 -22.50 -28.50
CA PRO A 217 -14.91 -21.68 -27.55
C PRO A 217 -15.62 -20.34 -27.44
N LEU A 218 -16.12 -20.03 -26.24
CA LEU A 218 -16.79 -18.78 -25.95
C LEU A 218 -15.77 -17.65 -26.12
N SER A 219 -16.02 -16.79 -27.10
CA SER A 219 -15.26 -15.56 -27.30
C SER A 219 -15.13 -14.77 -26.00
N THR A 220 -13.98 -14.16 -25.76
CA THR A 220 -13.68 -13.16 -24.71
C THR A 220 -14.60 -11.92 -24.72
N ALA A 221 -15.63 -11.88 -25.56
CA ALA A 221 -16.71 -10.91 -25.55
C ALA A 221 -17.64 -11.18 -24.36
N GLY A 222 -17.28 -10.62 -23.20
CA GLY A 222 -18.04 -10.77 -21.96
C GLY A 222 -17.28 -10.42 -20.69
N MET A 223 -16.10 -9.79 -20.79
CA MET A 223 -15.55 -9.08 -19.62
C MET A 223 -16.44 -7.86 -19.42
N ASP A 224 -17.21 -7.83 -18.32
CA ASP A 224 -18.17 -6.77 -17.98
C ASP A 224 -17.53 -5.38 -18.16
N SER A 225 -17.77 -4.75 -19.31
CA SER A 225 -17.28 -3.42 -19.65
C SER A 225 -18.32 -2.38 -19.26
N LEU A 226 -17.88 -1.27 -18.68
CA LEU A 226 -18.73 -0.22 -18.16
C LEU A 226 -18.26 1.14 -18.69
N THR A 227 -19.15 1.88 -19.34
CA THR A 227 -18.90 3.27 -19.73
C THR A 227 -19.58 4.22 -18.75
N LEU A 228 -18.82 5.17 -18.19
CA LEU A 228 -19.30 6.15 -17.22
C LEU A 228 -19.07 7.57 -17.73
N SER A 229 -20.10 8.41 -17.69
CA SER A 229 -19.94 9.85 -17.92
C SER A 229 -19.42 10.57 -16.68
N TYR A 230 -18.83 11.75 -16.87
CA TYR A 230 -18.40 12.65 -15.81
C TYR A 230 -18.70 14.12 -16.15
N ASP A 231 -18.84 14.98 -15.13
CA ASP A 231 -18.84 16.44 -15.30
C ASP A 231 -17.46 17.02 -14.95
N HIS A 232 -16.77 16.41 -13.97
CA HIS A 232 -15.37 16.64 -13.67
C HIS A 232 -14.60 15.32 -13.62
N LEU A 233 -13.42 15.26 -14.21
CA LEU A 233 -12.53 14.10 -14.18
C LEU A 233 -11.25 14.42 -13.41
N ILE A 234 -10.86 13.54 -12.49
CA ILE A 234 -9.60 13.61 -11.75
C ILE A 234 -8.79 12.34 -12.00
N ILE A 235 -7.68 12.47 -12.71
CA ILE A 235 -6.75 11.37 -13.02
C ILE A 235 -5.69 11.29 -11.90
N GLY A 236 -5.79 10.26 -11.06
CA GLY A 236 -4.91 10.01 -9.91
C GLY A 236 -4.37 8.59 -9.89
N VAL A 237 -4.08 8.02 -11.06
CA VAL A 237 -3.76 6.60 -11.27
C VAL A 237 -2.33 6.21 -10.91
N GLY A 238 -1.49 7.17 -10.50
CA GLY A 238 -0.13 6.92 -10.04
C GLY A 238 0.83 6.47 -11.14
N SER A 239 1.82 5.66 -10.76
CA SER A 239 2.93 5.21 -11.61
C SER A 239 3.18 3.72 -11.43
N TYR A 240 3.89 3.11 -12.39
CA TYR A 240 4.35 1.72 -12.33
C TYR A 240 5.85 1.65 -12.10
N SER A 241 6.36 0.48 -11.68
CA SER A 241 7.79 0.21 -11.58
C SER A 241 8.42 0.20 -12.98
N ASN A 242 9.55 0.89 -13.13
CA ASN A 242 10.29 0.89 -14.39
C ASN A 242 11.36 -0.21 -14.38
N THR A 243 11.34 -1.04 -15.42
CA THR A 243 12.35 -2.07 -15.65
C THR A 243 13.51 -1.56 -16.50
N PHE A 244 13.38 -0.36 -17.07
CA PHE A 244 14.32 0.23 -18.03
C PHE A 244 14.55 -0.66 -19.27
N ASN A 245 13.58 -1.54 -19.56
CA ASN A 245 13.67 -2.58 -20.59
C ASN A 245 14.84 -3.57 -20.38
N ILE A 246 15.31 -3.70 -19.14
CA ILE A 246 16.32 -4.70 -18.77
C ILE A 246 15.66 -6.08 -18.84
N PRO A 247 16.18 -7.00 -19.68
CA PRO A 247 15.58 -8.32 -19.86
C PRO A 247 15.51 -9.11 -18.55
N GLY A 248 14.39 -9.82 -18.35
CA GLY A 248 14.18 -10.73 -17.22
C GLY A 248 13.79 -10.09 -15.89
N VAL A 249 13.79 -8.75 -15.78
CA VAL A 249 13.36 -8.07 -14.54
C VAL A 249 11.91 -8.39 -14.20
N LYS A 250 10.99 -8.42 -15.18
CA LYS A 250 9.56 -8.70 -14.88
C LYS A 250 9.33 -10.15 -14.48
N GLU A 251 10.17 -11.05 -14.99
CA GLU A 251 10.05 -12.49 -14.88
C GLU A 251 10.68 -13.02 -13.59
N HIS A 252 11.82 -12.45 -13.18
CA HIS A 252 12.66 -13.00 -12.11
C HIS A 252 12.83 -12.07 -10.89
N ALA A 253 12.40 -10.79 -10.98
CA ALA A 253 12.46 -9.86 -9.85
C ALA A 253 11.09 -9.66 -9.18
N PHE A 254 11.11 -9.34 -7.89
CA PHE A 254 9.95 -8.84 -7.17
C PHE A 254 9.96 -7.32 -7.13
N PHE A 255 8.87 -6.68 -7.50
CA PHE A 255 8.68 -5.26 -7.21
C PHE A 255 8.30 -5.06 -5.73
N LEU A 256 8.31 -3.82 -5.24
CA LEU A 256 7.76 -3.47 -3.93
C LEU A 256 6.87 -2.23 -4.05
N LYS A 257 5.72 -2.40 -4.71
CA LYS A 257 4.78 -1.30 -5.00
C LYS A 257 3.41 -1.52 -4.36
N GLU A 258 2.98 -2.77 -4.26
CA GLU A 258 1.67 -3.20 -3.76
C GLU A 258 1.78 -4.23 -2.63
N VAL A 259 0.68 -4.43 -1.89
CA VAL A 259 0.59 -5.44 -0.81
C VAL A 259 0.82 -6.85 -1.34
N SER A 260 0.34 -7.14 -2.56
CA SER A 260 0.60 -8.42 -3.23
C SER A 260 2.09 -8.69 -3.42
N ASP A 261 2.87 -7.64 -3.64
CA ASP A 261 4.30 -7.75 -3.85
C ASP A 261 5.02 -8.06 -2.53
N ALA A 262 4.68 -7.32 -1.47
CA ALA A 262 5.18 -7.56 -0.12
C ALA A 262 4.88 -9.01 0.35
N ARG A 263 3.69 -9.53 0.04
CA ARG A 263 3.32 -10.93 0.31
C ARG A 263 4.20 -11.93 -0.44
N LYS A 264 4.44 -11.70 -1.73
CA LYS A 264 5.30 -12.56 -2.56
C LYS A 264 6.75 -12.55 -2.06
N ILE A 265 7.27 -11.37 -1.72
CA ILE A 265 8.62 -11.21 -1.13
C ILE A 265 8.73 -11.98 0.18
N ARG A 266 7.79 -11.78 1.13
CA ARG A 266 7.78 -12.51 2.42
C ARG A 266 7.81 -14.03 2.20
N SER A 267 6.96 -14.51 1.31
CA SER A 267 6.87 -15.94 0.98
C SER A 267 8.17 -16.47 0.37
N ARG A 268 8.78 -15.71 -0.55
CA ARG A 268 10.03 -16.10 -1.21
C ARG A 268 11.21 -16.14 -0.25
N VAL A 269 11.34 -15.14 0.63
CA VAL A 269 12.41 -15.10 1.64
C VAL A 269 12.34 -16.33 2.53
N LEU A 270 11.15 -16.66 3.05
CA LEU A 270 10.95 -17.85 3.87
C LEU A 270 11.25 -19.14 3.09
N GLU A 271 10.78 -19.24 1.84
CA GLU A 271 11.07 -20.39 0.96
C GLU A 271 12.58 -20.58 0.74
N CYS A 272 13.36 -19.50 0.61
CA CYS A 272 14.81 -19.60 0.48
C CYS A 272 15.46 -20.27 1.71
N PHE A 273 15.04 -19.92 2.92
CA PHE A 273 15.54 -20.56 4.15
C PHE A 273 15.16 -22.03 4.22
N GLU A 274 13.89 -22.37 3.97
CA GLU A 274 13.43 -23.77 3.98
C GLU A 274 14.16 -24.63 2.93
N ARG A 275 14.38 -24.10 1.73
CA ARG A 275 15.11 -24.81 0.67
C ARG A 275 16.60 -24.95 1.00
N ALA A 276 17.21 -23.92 1.58
CA ALA A 276 18.61 -23.98 1.98
C ALA A 276 18.86 -25.00 3.10
N GLU A 277 17.90 -25.16 4.02
CA GLU A 277 17.96 -26.19 5.08
C GLU A 277 17.93 -27.61 4.49
N MET A 278 17.19 -27.81 3.40
CA MET A 278 17.13 -29.09 2.70
C MET A 278 18.32 -29.34 1.75
N SER A 279 19.05 -28.30 1.37
CA SER A 279 20.17 -28.42 0.43
C SER A 279 21.42 -29.01 1.10
N LYS A 280 22.12 -29.87 0.34
CA LYS A 280 23.41 -30.44 0.72
C LYS A 280 24.60 -29.68 0.15
N SER A 281 24.37 -28.73 -0.77
CA SER A 281 25.42 -27.98 -1.45
C SER A 281 25.56 -26.59 -0.85
N ASP A 282 26.75 -26.25 -0.37
CA ASP A 282 27.02 -24.90 0.13
C ASP A 282 26.93 -23.84 -0.96
N GLU A 283 27.22 -24.20 -2.22
CA GLU A 283 27.04 -23.28 -3.36
C GLU A 283 25.56 -22.96 -3.59
N GLU A 284 24.69 -23.96 -3.48
CA GLU A 284 23.23 -23.76 -3.58
C GLU A 284 22.72 -22.95 -2.39
N LYS A 285 23.17 -23.23 -1.17
CA LYS A 285 22.82 -22.44 0.02
C LYS A 285 23.24 -20.98 -0.12
N ASN A 286 24.47 -20.74 -0.56
CA ASN A 286 24.99 -19.39 -0.79
C ASN A 286 24.15 -18.64 -1.84
N GLY A 287 23.72 -19.32 -2.91
CA GLY A 287 22.83 -18.75 -3.90
C GLY A 287 21.44 -18.43 -3.33
N LEU A 288 20.79 -19.40 -2.67
CA LEU A 288 19.46 -19.25 -2.08
C LEU A 288 19.41 -18.17 -0.98
N LEU A 289 20.50 -18.00 -0.24
CA LEU A 289 20.59 -17.07 0.89
C LEU A 289 21.34 -15.77 0.54
N HIS A 290 21.60 -15.52 -0.74
CA HIS A 290 21.92 -14.19 -1.23
C HIS A 290 20.65 -13.42 -1.58
N PHE A 291 20.47 -12.28 -0.92
CA PHE A 291 19.37 -11.36 -1.14
C PHE A 291 19.88 -10.12 -1.87
N ALA A 292 19.32 -9.84 -3.05
CA ALA A 292 19.72 -8.72 -3.88
C ALA A 292 18.62 -7.64 -3.92
N VAL A 293 18.99 -6.39 -3.69
CA VAL A 293 18.07 -5.24 -3.76
C VAL A 293 18.60 -4.26 -4.78
N VAL A 294 17.85 -4.03 -5.85
CA VAL A 294 18.21 -3.05 -6.89
C VAL A 294 17.45 -1.76 -6.62
N GLY A 295 18.19 -0.68 -6.38
CA GLY A 295 17.70 0.63 -5.96
C GLY A 295 18.11 0.97 -4.53
N GLY A 296 18.92 2.00 -4.38
CA GLY A 296 19.37 2.63 -3.15
C GLY A 296 18.55 3.87 -2.76
N GLY A 297 17.36 4.04 -3.34
CA GLY A 297 16.39 5.02 -2.84
C GLY A 297 15.80 4.64 -1.47
N PRO A 298 14.94 5.49 -0.88
CA PRO A 298 14.34 5.21 0.44
C PRO A 298 13.69 3.83 0.53
N THR A 299 12.91 3.44 -0.47
CA THR A 299 12.23 2.14 -0.49
C THR A 299 13.20 0.95 -0.41
N GLY A 300 14.29 0.97 -1.19
CA GLY A 300 15.26 -0.12 -1.18
C GLY A 300 16.10 -0.15 0.09
N VAL A 301 16.45 1.02 0.64
CA VAL A 301 17.16 1.13 1.93
C VAL A 301 16.29 0.64 3.09
N GLU A 302 15.02 1.07 3.15
CA GLU A 302 14.07 0.65 4.18
C GLU A 302 13.80 -0.86 4.10
N PHE A 303 13.60 -1.39 2.89
CA PHE A 303 13.42 -2.83 2.69
C PHE A 303 14.66 -3.64 3.11
N SER A 304 15.86 -3.23 2.68
CA SER A 304 17.11 -3.92 3.04
C SER A 304 17.31 -3.92 4.55
N SER A 305 16.92 -2.83 5.21
CA SER A 305 16.99 -2.68 6.66
C SER A 305 16.02 -3.59 7.39
N GLU A 306 14.75 -3.61 6.96
CA GLU A 306 13.71 -4.50 7.52
C GLU A 306 14.06 -5.98 7.30
N LEU A 307 14.59 -6.34 6.13
CA LEU A 307 15.05 -7.69 5.82
C LEU A 307 16.26 -8.09 6.67
N HIS A 308 17.23 -7.19 6.85
CA HIS A 308 18.38 -7.43 7.72
C HIS A 308 17.94 -7.67 9.17
N ASP A 309 17.05 -6.83 9.70
CA ASP A 309 16.53 -6.99 11.06
C ASP A 309 15.80 -8.33 11.22
N PHE A 310 14.91 -8.67 10.28
CA PHE A 310 14.21 -9.96 10.27
C PHE A 310 15.17 -11.16 10.25
N ILE A 311 16.19 -11.13 9.38
CA ILE A 311 17.19 -12.20 9.29
C ILE A 311 17.97 -12.34 10.61
N ARG A 312 18.39 -11.21 11.20
CA ARG A 312 19.23 -11.20 12.39
C ARG A 312 18.46 -11.54 13.66
N GLU A 313 17.23 -11.05 13.81
CA GLU A 313 16.43 -11.19 15.02
C GLU A 313 15.63 -12.49 15.03
N ASP A 314 15.05 -12.88 13.89
CA ASP A 314 14.11 -14.00 13.80
C ASP A 314 14.74 -15.22 13.11
N CYS A 315 15.22 -15.09 11.87
CA CYS A 315 15.76 -16.24 11.11
C CYS A 315 16.99 -16.86 11.77
N SER A 316 17.84 -16.07 12.42
CA SER A 316 19.04 -16.57 13.11
C SER A 316 18.73 -17.56 14.25
N ARG A 317 17.54 -17.44 14.85
CA ARG A 317 17.06 -18.35 15.89
C ARG A 317 16.46 -19.62 15.31
N LEU A 318 15.79 -19.49 14.16
CA LEU A 318 15.10 -20.58 13.48
C LEU A 318 16.05 -21.46 12.66
N PHE A 319 17.04 -20.84 12.01
CA PHE A 319 17.99 -21.46 11.08
C PHE A 319 19.45 -21.11 11.44
N PRO A 320 19.92 -21.40 12.66
CA PRO A 320 21.24 -20.98 13.12
C PRO A 320 22.38 -21.52 12.24
N GLY A 321 22.24 -22.72 11.69
CA GLY A 321 23.23 -23.35 10.81
C GLY A 321 23.40 -22.68 9.45
N LEU A 322 22.41 -21.90 9.01
CA LEU A 322 22.41 -21.25 7.70
C LEU A 322 23.03 -19.85 7.72
N MET A 323 23.21 -19.25 8.90
CA MET A 323 23.57 -17.83 9.03
C MET A 323 24.92 -17.45 8.41
N ASN A 324 25.85 -18.41 8.27
CA ASN A 324 27.14 -18.18 7.61
C ASN A 324 27.03 -18.05 6.07
N HIS A 325 25.90 -18.48 5.49
CA HIS A 325 25.63 -18.40 4.05
C HIS A 325 24.81 -17.16 3.67
N VAL A 326 24.23 -16.46 4.65
CA VAL A 326 23.33 -15.34 4.39
C VAL A 326 24.11 -14.09 4.01
N THR A 327 23.79 -13.54 2.85
CA THR A 327 24.35 -12.26 2.37
C THR A 327 23.25 -11.37 1.82
N LEU A 328 23.41 -10.06 1.98
CA LEU A 328 22.45 -9.05 1.52
C LEU A 328 23.20 -7.90 0.87
N ALA A 329 22.83 -7.55 -0.36
CA ALA A 329 23.49 -6.49 -1.13
C ALA A 329 22.48 -5.53 -1.77
N VAL A 330 22.78 -4.23 -1.70
CA VAL A 330 22.07 -3.15 -2.39
C VAL A 330 22.88 -2.68 -3.59
N TYR A 331 22.26 -2.68 -4.76
CA TYR A 331 22.85 -2.28 -6.03
C TYR A 331 22.20 -0.97 -6.49
N ASP A 332 22.99 0.05 -6.78
CA ASP A 332 22.50 1.31 -7.36
C ASP A 332 23.48 1.84 -8.42
N VAL A 333 22.94 2.51 -9.44
CA VAL A 333 23.71 3.21 -10.47
C VAL A 333 24.28 4.53 -9.94
N ALA A 334 23.62 5.15 -8.97
CA ALA A 334 24.05 6.38 -8.32
C ALA A 334 25.33 6.12 -7.49
N PRO A 335 26.15 7.15 -7.27
CA PRO A 335 27.38 7.02 -6.47
C PRO A 335 27.12 6.79 -4.97
N THR A 336 25.92 7.09 -4.48
CA THR A 336 25.49 6.90 -3.10
C THR A 336 24.04 6.44 -3.03
N ILE A 337 23.69 5.69 -1.99
CA ILE A 337 22.29 5.47 -1.59
C ILE A 337 21.72 6.76 -0.99
N LEU A 338 20.40 6.86 -0.93
CA LEU A 338 19.65 8.02 -0.46
C LEU A 338 20.13 9.32 -1.11
N ALA A 339 20.41 9.31 -2.42
CA ALA A 339 20.99 10.45 -3.15
C ALA A 339 20.20 11.76 -3.05
N ASN A 340 18.92 11.70 -2.66
CA ASN A 340 18.06 12.87 -2.44
C ASN A 340 18.13 13.44 -1.01
N PHE A 341 18.93 12.83 -0.13
CA PHE A 341 19.18 13.27 1.24
C PHE A 341 20.50 14.06 1.32
N ASP A 342 20.66 14.82 2.39
CA ASP A 342 21.94 15.44 2.77
C ASP A 342 23.07 14.39 2.79
N LYS A 343 24.22 14.76 2.20
CA LYS A 343 25.39 13.87 2.03
C LYS A 343 25.82 13.21 3.33
N SER A 344 25.79 13.92 4.45
CA SER A 344 26.20 13.36 5.75
C SER A 344 25.24 12.27 6.24
N LEU A 345 23.94 12.35 5.93
CA LEU A 345 22.96 11.31 6.25
C LEU A 345 23.14 10.07 5.37
N ALA A 346 23.42 10.28 4.08
CA ALA A 346 23.73 9.20 3.16
C ALA A 346 25.01 8.44 3.57
N GLU A 347 26.08 9.16 3.91
CA GLU A 347 27.33 8.59 4.43
C GLU A 347 27.11 7.85 5.75
N TYR A 348 26.30 8.40 6.66
CA TYR A 348 25.93 7.73 7.91
C TYR A 348 25.25 6.38 7.64
N CYS A 349 24.29 6.35 6.72
CA CYS A 349 23.60 5.13 6.31
C CYS A 349 24.56 4.10 5.68
N MET A 350 25.42 4.54 4.76
CA MET A 350 26.44 3.68 4.12
C MET A 350 27.37 3.04 5.16
N ASN A 351 27.85 3.83 6.13
CA ASN A 351 28.71 3.34 7.19
C ASN A 351 27.98 2.37 8.12
N LYS A 352 26.70 2.61 8.41
CA LYS A 352 25.87 1.69 9.18
C LYS A 352 25.68 0.36 8.45
N PHE A 353 25.30 0.39 7.17
CA PHE A 353 25.10 -0.81 6.35
C PHE A 353 26.37 -1.65 6.31
N ARG A 354 27.53 -1.02 6.11
CA ARG A 354 28.83 -1.69 6.17
C ARG A 354 29.06 -2.40 7.51
N ARG A 355 28.79 -1.74 8.64
CA ARG A 355 28.93 -2.34 9.99
C ARG A 355 27.93 -3.49 10.23
N SER A 356 26.75 -3.41 9.63
CA SER A 356 25.70 -4.44 9.72
C SER A 356 25.96 -5.65 8.82
N GLY A 357 26.93 -5.58 7.91
CA GLY A 357 27.21 -6.61 6.90
C GLY A 357 26.24 -6.55 5.70
N ILE A 358 25.56 -5.43 5.49
CA ILE A 358 24.80 -5.15 4.28
C ILE A 358 25.77 -4.55 3.26
N GLU A 359 26.00 -5.26 2.16
CA GLU A 359 26.87 -4.77 1.11
C GLU A 359 26.16 -3.67 0.30
N VAL A 360 26.89 -2.61 -0.05
CA VAL A 360 26.34 -1.55 -0.90
C VAL A 360 27.26 -1.36 -2.11
N ARG A 361 26.74 -1.69 -3.28
CA ARG A 361 27.42 -1.62 -4.58
C ARG A 361 26.82 -0.48 -5.41
N THR A 362 27.37 0.71 -5.21
CA THR A 362 27.05 1.91 -5.99
C THR A 362 27.77 1.90 -7.35
N GLY A 363 27.37 2.77 -8.27
CA GLY A 363 27.92 2.80 -9.64
C GLY A 363 27.73 1.49 -10.42
N THR A 364 26.80 0.63 -9.98
CA THR A 364 26.59 -0.71 -10.54
C THR A 364 25.37 -0.71 -11.44
N VAL A 365 25.56 -1.14 -12.69
CA VAL A 365 24.49 -1.22 -13.69
C VAL A 365 24.14 -2.68 -13.94
N VAL A 366 22.86 -3.01 -13.81
CA VAL A 366 22.32 -4.33 -14.15
C VAL A 366 22.19 -4.45 -15.67
N ASP A 367 22.66 -5.57 -16.24
CA ASP A 367 22.55 -5.87 -17.66
C ASP A 367 21.28 -6.68 -18.00
N LYS A 368 21.06 -7.75 -17.24
CA LYS A 368 19.88 -8.62 -17.33
C LYS A 368 19.68 -9.40 -16.03
N VAL A 369 18.48 -9.93 -15.86
CA VAL A 369 18.15 -10.86 -14.78
C VAL A 369 17.78 -12.19 -15.39
N GLU A 370 18.42 -13.27 -14.95
CA GLU A 370 18.09 -14.64 -15.34
C GLU A 370 17.52 -15.36 -14.12
N ASP A 371 17.06 -16.60 -14.31
CA ASP A 371 16.52 -17.39 -13.20
C ASP A 371 17.58 -17.62 -12.11
N GLY A 372 17.36 -17.03 -10.94
CA GLY A 372 18.28 -17.06 -9.80
C GLY A 372 19.64 -16.39 -10.01
N ARG A 373 19.83 -15.59 -11.08
CA ARG A 373 21.13 -14.95 -11.40
C ARG A 373 20.97 -13.51 -11.85
N LEU A 374 21.69 -12.60 -11.20
CA LEU A 374 21.79 -11.20 -11.55
C LEU A 374 23.06 -10.97 -12.37
N VAL A 375 22.92 -10.50 -13.61
CA VAL A 375 24.05 -10.22 -14.51
C VAL A 375 24.29 -8.73 -14.56
N LEU A 376 25.52 -8.31 -14.24
CA LEU A 376 25.95 -6.92 -14.24
C LEU A 376 26.62 -6.55 -15.56
N LYS A 377 26.63 -5.25 -15.91
CA LYS A 377 27.28 -4.73 -17.12
C LYS A 377 28.80 -4.93 -17.15
N ASP A 378 29.44 -5.11 -16.00
CA ASP A 378 30.87 -5.43 -15.90
C ASP A 378 31.17 -6.94 -16.11
N GLY A 379 30.15 -7.75 -16.43
CA GLY A 379 30.26 -9.17 -16.70
C GLY A 379 30.14 -10.07 -15.46
N LYS A 380 30.03 -9.50 -14.25
CA LYS A 380 29.84 -10.31 -13.04
C LYS A 380 28.44 -10.93 -13.01
N VAL A 381 28.39 -12.20 -12.61
CA VAL A 381 27.15 -12.96 -12.41
C VAL A 381 27.02 -13.27 -10.93
N ILE A 382 25.88 -12.92 -10.36
CA ILE A 382 25.63 -13.01 -8.91
C ILE A 382 24.41 -13.90 -8.68
N PRO A 383 24.55 -15.06 -8.04
CA PRO A 383 23.41 -15.89 -7.71
C PRO A 383 22.56 -15.20 -6.64
N PHE A 384 21.24 -15.36 -6.70
CA PHE A 384 20.34 -14.84 -5.68
C PHE A 384 19.17 -15.78 -5.43
N GLY A 385 18.68 -15.78 -4.19
CA GLY A 385 17.43 -16.43 -3.83
C GLY A 385 16.25 -15.51 -4.05
N CYS A 386 16.38 -14.24 -3.68
CA CYS A 386 15.35 -13.22 -3.89
C CYS A 386 15.99 -11.92 -4.39
N LEU A 387 15.45 -11.40 -5.50
CA LEU A 387 15.83 -10.10 -6.03
C LEU A 387 14.64 -9.14 -5.94
N VAL A 388 14.82 -8.02 -5.24
CA VAL A 388 13.82 -6.96 -5.12
C VAL A 388 14.22 -5.76 -5.97
N TRP A 389 13.38 -5.41 -6.95
CA TRP A 389 13.53 -4.26 -7.82
C TRP A 389 12.72 -3.07 -7.28
N SER A 390 13.42 -2.10 -6.72
CA SER A 390 12.85 -0.94 -6.01
C SER A 390 13.24 0.41 -6.63
N THR A 391 13.73 0.41 -7.88
CA THR A 391 14.16 1.61 -8.60
C THR A 391 13.33 1.86 -9.84
N GLY A 392 13.23 3.15 -10.20
CA GLY A 392 12.59 3.61 -11.41
C GLY A 392 11.06 3.64 -11.36
N LEU A 393 10.49 4.72 -11.88
CA LEU A 393 9.06 4.84 -12.12
C LEU A 393 8.82 5.04 -13.62
N THR A 394 7.73 4.48 -14.11
CA THR A 394 7.24 4.66 -15.47
C THR A 394 5.76 5.05 -15.44
N GLU A 395 5.28 5.55 -16.58
CA GLU A 395 3.89 5.96 -16.74
C GLU A 395 2.92 4.79 -16.52
N ASN A 396 1.70 5.10 -16.10
CA ASN A 396 0.63 4.12 -15.96
C ASN A 396 0.10 3.73 -17.36
N PRO A 397 -0.35 2.47 -17.60
CA PRO A 397 -0.96 2.09 -18.88
C PRO A 397 -2.07 3.02 -19.37
N LEU A 398 -2.92 3.54 -18.46
CA LEU A 398 -3.93 4.53 -18.83
C LEU A 398 -3.29 5.84 -19.29
N THR A 399 -2.27 6.33 -18.59
CA THR A 399 -1.61 7.58 -19.03
C THR A 399 -0.85 7.37 -20.34
N ALA A 400 -0.31 6.17 -20.58
CA ALA A 400 0.26 5.79 -21.86
C ALA A 400 -0.77 5.84 -22.99
N SER A 401 -2.00 5.34 -22.76
CA SER A 401 -3.08 5.37 -23.77
C SER A 401 -3.61 6.77 -24.10
N LEU A 402 -3.27 7.78 -23.29
CA LEU A 402 -3.58 9.20 -23.54
C LEU A 402 -2.52 9.91 -24.41
N GLU A 403 -1.50 9.20 -24.92
CA GLU A 403 -0.55 9.75 -25.87
C GLU A 403 -1.28 10.40 -27.06
N GLY A 404 -0.85 11.60 -27.46
CA GLY A 404 -1.50 12.37 -28.52
C GLY A 404 -2.85 13.01 -28.16
N LYS A 405 -3.42 12.71 -26.98
CA LYS A 405 -4.64 13.37 -26.46
C LYS A 405 -4.35 14.40 -25.38
N VAL A 406 -3.21 14.28 -24.70
CA VAL A 406 -2.76 15.22 -23.66
C VAL A 406 -1.29 15.54 -23.88
N LEU A 407 -0.87 16.72 -23.44
CA LEU A 407 0.55 17.07 -23.40
C LEU A 407 1.25 16.28 -22.30
N LYS A 408 2.45 15.76 -22.59
CA LYS A 408 3.25 15.01 -21.63
C LYS A 408 4.64 15.61 -21.43
N SER A 409 5.20 15.42 -20.24
CA SER A 409 6.57 15.79 -19.93
C SER A 409 7.57 14.78 -20.51
N LYS A 410 8.86 15.11 -20.51
CA LYS A 410 9.93 14.18 -20.94
C LYS A 410 9.91 12.85 -20.16
N SER A 411 9.44 12.90 -18.92
CA SER A 411 9.27 11.74 -18.04
C SER A 411 7.94 11.00 -18.25
N LYS A 412 7.24 11.29 -19.37
CA LYS A 412 5.97 10.67 -19.78
C LYS A 412 4.80 10.87 -18.79
N ARG A 413 4.86 11.95 -17.99
CA ARG A 413 3.79 12.33 -17.06
C ARG A 413 2.86 13.32 -17.75
N ILE A 414 1.56 13.26 -17.44
CA ILE A 414 0.57 14.24 -17.93
C ILE A 414 0.98 15.64 -17.48
N LEU A 415 1.06 16.60 -18.40
CA LEU A 415 1.32 17.99 -18.06
C LEU A 415 0.02 18.70 -17.67
N THR A 416 0.11 19.44 -16.57
CA THR A 416 -0.95 20.32 -16.09
C THR A 416 -0.47 21.76 -16.07
N ASP A 417 -1.41 22.69 -16.03
CA ASP A 417 -1.10 24.05 -15.58
C ASP A 417 -0.86 24.10 -14.06
N GLU A 418 -0.63 25.31 -13.53
CA GLU A 418 -0.43 25.57 -12.10
C GLU A 418 -1.68 25.33 -11.23
N TYR A 419 -2.84 25.10 -11.84
CA TYR A 419 -4.11 24.78 -11.20
C TYR A 419 -4.43 23.28 -11.24
N LEU A 420 -3.48 22.46 -11.70
CA LEU A 420 -3.59 21.01 -11.87
C LEU A 420 -4.58 20.57 -12.97
N ARG A 421 -4.94 21.48 -13.89
CA ARG A 421 -5.81 21.20 -15.03
C ARG A 421 -4.99 20.61 -16.17
N VAL A 422 -5.48 19.54 -16.79
CA VAL A 422 -4.76 18.82 -17.85
C VAL A 422 -4.65 19.68 -19.10
N LEU A 423 -3.49 19.61 -19.77
CA LEU A 423 -3.23 20.31 -21.02
C LEU A 423 -3.40 19.37 -22.23
N ASP A 424 -4.00 19.86 -23.30
CA ASP A 424 -4.05 19.22 -24.62
C ASP A 424 -2.69 19.34 -25.35
N PRO A 425 -2.47 18.64 -26.48
CA PRO A 425 -1.19 18.69 -27.21
C PRO A 425 -0.76 20.11 -27.65
N GLU A 426 -1.70 21.02 -27.84
CA GLU A 426 -1.47 22.43 -28.16
C GLU A 426 -1.12 23.29 -26.92
N GLY A 427 -1.17 22.71 -25.72
CA GLY A 427 -0.87 23.35 -24.45
C GLY A 427 -2.02 24.17 -23.86
N LYS A 428 -3.25 23.98 -24.35
CA LYS A 428 -4.47 24.59 -23.81
C LYS A 428 -5.10 23.67 -22.77
N VAL A 429 -5.89 24.26 -21.88
CA VAL A 429 -6.56 23.52 -20.80
C VAL A 429 -7.72 22.70 -21.34
N ILE A 430 -7.75 21.41 -21.03
CA ILE A 430 -8.91 20.54 -21.24
C ILE A 430 -9.96 20.86 -20.16
N PRO A 431 -11.18 21.30 -20.53
CA PRO A 431 -12.19 21.70 -19.56
C PRO A 431 -12.53 20.60 -18.56
N ASN A 432 -12.61 20.96 -17.27
CA ASN A 432 -13.02 20.08 -16.16
C ASN A 432 -12.20 18.79 -15.97
N VAL A 433 -11.01 18.69 -16.57
CA VAL A 433 -10.10 17.55 -16.39
C VAL A 433 -8.89 17.97 -15.58
N TYR A 434 -8.61 17.23 -14.52
CA TYR A 434 -7.49 17.46 -13.60
C TYR A 434 -6.63 16.20 -13.48
N ALA A 435 -5.34 16.38 -13.18
CA ALA A 435 -4.45 15.25 -12.90
C ALA A 435 -3.50 15.56 -11.74
N LEU A 436 -3.18 14.54 -10.94
CA LEU A 436 -2.33 14.70 -9.76
C LEU A 436 -1.53 13.44 -9.40
N GLY A 437 -0.62 13.60 -8.44
CA GLY A 437 0.25 12.55 -7.96
C GLY A 437 1.27 12.12 -9.01
N ASP A 438 1.73 10.88 -8.94
CA ASP A 438 2.86 10.42 -9.76
C ASP A 438 2.58 10.43 -11.27
N CYS A 439 1.31 10.40 -11.68
CA CYS A 439 0.90 10.35 -13.09
C CYS A 439 0.99 11.70 -13.81
N ALA A 440 1.13 12.80 -13.06
CA ALA A 440 1.05 14.15 -13.60
C ALA A 440 2.12 15.08 -13.01
N THR A 441 2.45 16.15 -13.73
CA THR A 441 3.36 17.20 -13.25
C THR A 441 2.99 18.56 -13.83
N ILE A 442 3.42 19.64 -13.17
CA ILE A 442 3.11 21.00 -13.61
C ILE A 442 4.11 21.39 -14.68
N LYS A 443 3.61 21.97 -15.79
CA LYS A 443 4.44 22.48 -16.87
C LYS A 443 5.48 23.47 -16.32
N ASP A 444 6.73 23.29 -16.71
CA ASP A 444 7.88 24.09 -16.29
C ASP A 444 8.21 24.03 -14.78
N HIS A 445 7.48 23.23 -14.00
CA HIS A 445 7.69 23.07 -12.56
C HIS A 445 7.53 21.60 -12.14
N GLU A 446 8.50 20.76 -12.55
CA GLU A 446 8.45 19.33 -12.23
C GLU A 446 8.59 19.06 -10.73
N LEU A 447 7.57 18.39 -10.17
CA LEU A 447 7.54 17.99 -8.76
C LEU A 447 7.93 16.51 -8.59
N PRO A 448 8.58 16.14 -7.47
CA PRO A 448 8.98 14.76 -7.21
C PRO A 448 7.75 13.84 -7.03
N GLN A 449 7.86 12.60 -7.50
CA GLN A 449 6.81 11.59 -7.41
C GLN A 449 6.76 11.01 -5.98
N THR A 450 6.03 11.70 -5.09
CA THR A 450 5.96 11.36 -3.66
C THR A 450 4.53 11.41 -3.14
N ALA A 451 4.27 10.62 -2.11
CA ALA A 451 3.02 10.67 -1.34
C ALA A 451 2.71 12.08 -0.81
N GLN A 452 3.74 12.84 -0.43
CA GLN A 452 3.61 14.21 0.08
C GLN A 452 3.05 15.16 -0.99
N VAL A 453 3.60 15.11 -2.21
CA VAL A 453 3.11 15.91 -3.35
C VAL A 453 1.68 15.50 -3.68
N ALA A 454 1.40 14.21 -3.84
CA ALA A 454 0.07 13.70 -4.18
C ALA A 454 -1.00 14.12 -3.15
N ASN A 455 -0.66 14.07 -1.85
CA ASN A 455 -1.57 14.46 -0.78
C ASN A 455 -1.83 15.98 -0.76
N GLN A 456 -0.80 16.80 -0.95
CA GLN A 456 -0.95 18.26 -1.00
C GLN A 456 -1.76 18.70 -2.22
N GLN A 457 -1.50 18.12 -3.40
CA GLN A 457 -2.29 18.36 -4.61
C GLN A 457 -3.76 17.99 -4.40
N ALA A 458 -4.05 16.86 -3.76
CA ALA A 458 -5.42 16.47 -3.43
C ALA A 458 -6.10 17.44 -2.44
N ILE A 459 -5.38 17.90 -1.40
CA ILE A 459 -5.92 18.91 -0.45
C ILE A 459 -6.24 20.21 -1.17
N TYR A 460 -5.36 20.65 -2.08
CA TYR A 460 -5.54 21.84 -2.89
C TYR A 460 -6.77 21.70 -3.80
N LEU A 461 -6.82 20.66 -4.63
CA LEU A 461 -7.88 20.47 -5.61
C LEU A 461 -9.25 20.31 -4.95
N ARG A 462 -9.30 19.59 -3.82
CA ARG A 462 -10.50 19.50 -2.99
C ARG A 462 -11.01 20.88 -2.55
N LYS A 463 -10.12 21.75 -2.06
CA LYS A 463 -10.50 23.09 -1.60
C LYS A 463 -11.05 23.90 -2.77
N ALA A 464 -10.38 23.86 -3.92
CA ALA A 464 -10.81 24.56 -5.12
C ALA A 464 -12.19 24.08 -5.61
N LEU A 465 -12.39 22.77 -5.76
CA LEU A 465 -13.68 22.21 -6.20
C LEU A 465 -14.81 22.47 -5.20
N ASN A 466 -14.54 22.43 -3.90
CA ASN A 466 -15.55 22.78 -2.90
C ASN A 466 -15.91 24.28 -2.91
N GLN A 467 -14.97 25.17 -3.25
CA GLN A 467 -15.27 26.59 -3.42
C GLN A 467 -16.04 26.84 -4.72
N LEU A 468 -15.67 26.18 -5.81
CA LEU A 468 -16.41 26.22 -7.06
C LEU A 468 -17.88 25.79 -6.86
N ALA A 469 -18.09 24.73 -6.08
CA ALA A 469 -19.44 24.28 -5.73
C ALA A 469 -20.27 25.30 -4.93
N LYS A 470 -19.60 26.17 -4.17
CA LYS A 470 -20.24 27.21 -3.37
C LYS A 470 -20.55 28.46 -4.20
N TYR A 471 -19.74 28.72 -5.24
CA TYR A 471 -19.82 29.89 -6.10
C TYR A 471 -19.77 29.46 -7.59
N PRO A 472 -20.80 28.76 -8.09
CA PRO A 472 -20.80 28.16 -9.42
C PRO A 472 -20.72 29.16 -10.57
N GLU A 473 -21.05 30.43 -10.32
CA GLU A 473 -20.93 31.53 -11.26
C GLU A 473 -19.48 31.97 -11.52
N ARG A 474 -18.54 31.55 -10.67
CA ARG A 474 -17.13 31.93 -10.74
C ARG A 474 -16.32 30.88 -11.52
N SER A 475 -15.27 31.33 -12.20
CA SER A 475 -14.33 30.41 -12.83
C SER A 475 -13.43 29.72 -11.80
N PHE A 476 -12.81 28.60 -12.18
CA PHE A 476 -11.87 27.89 -11.30
C PHE A 476 -10.72 28.78 -10.80
N THR A 477 -10.23 29.68 -11.67
CA THR A 477 -9.13 30.61 -11.36
C THR A 477 -9.56 31.76 -10.45
N ASP A 478 -10.85 32.05 -10.35
CA ASP A 478 -11.38 33.07 -9.43
C ASP A 478 -11.51 32.55 -7.99
N VAL A 479 -11.63 31.23 -7.82
CA VAL A 479 -11.86 30.57 -6.52
C VAL A 479 -10.62 29.88 -5.94
N ALA A 480 -9.56 29.73 -6.73
CA ALA A 480 -8.33 29.08 -6.34
C ALA A 480 -7.11 29.91 -6.74
N SER A 481 -6.08 29.93 -5.89
CA SER A 481 -4.73 30.40 -6.26
C SER A 481 -3.97 29.28 -6.98
N PRO A 482 -2.85 29.56 -7.66
CA PRO A 482 -1.92 28.53 -8.13
C PRO A 482 -1.50 27.54 -7.03
N PHE A 483 -1.25 26.28 -7.40
CA PHE A 483 -0.72 25.27 -6.49
C PHE A 483 0.74 25.57 -6.15
N SER A 484 1.06 25.54 -4.85
CA SER A 484 2.42 25.66 -4.35
C SER A 484 2.75 24.49 -3.43
N PHE A 485 3.75 23.71 -3.83
CA PHE A 485 4.22 22.56 -3.06
C PHE A 485 5.09 23.03 -1.88
N LYS A 486 4.81 22.47 -0.70
CA LYS A 486 5.64 22.69 0.50
C LYS A 486 6.37 21.40 0.85
N ASN A 487 7.69 21.39 0.66
CA ASN A 487 8.50 20.26 1.06
C ASN A 487 8.60 20.17 2.59
N LEU A 488 8.10 19.07 3.18
CA LEU A 488 8.13 18.84 4.64
C LEU A 488 9.34 18.00 5.09
N GLY A 489 10.30 17.77 4.19
CA GLY A 489 11.44 16.88 4.43
C GLY A 489 11.19 15.44 3.97
N SER A 490 12.19 14.59 4.22
CA SER A 490 12.23 13.17 3.87
C SER A 490 12.74 12.36 5.05
N MET A 491 12.33 11.11 5.14
CA MET A 491 12.78 10.19 6.20
C MET A 491 12.97 8.79 5.62
N ALA A 492 13.89 8.03 6.20
CA ALA A 492 14.07 6.61 5.87
C ALA A 492 14.47 5.82 7.12
N TYR A 493 13.83 4.68 7.34
CA TYR A 493 14.30 3.67 8.28
C TYR A 493 15.60 3.03 7.76
N ILE A 494 16.58 2.83 8.64
CA ILE A 494 17.90 2.30 8.27
C ILE A 494 18.33 1.08 9.10
N GLY A 495 17.39 0.43 9.78
CA GLY A 495 17.63 -0.82 10.51
C GLY A 495 18.05 -0.61 11.96
N ASN A 496 17.89 -1.66 12.78
CA ASN A 496 18.27 -1.68 14.19
C ASN A 496 17.78 -0.43 14.97
N TRP A 497 16.48 -0.12 14.85
CA TRP A 497 15.84 0.96 15.62
C TRP A 497 16.41 2.36 15.32
N GLU A 498 16.98 2.57 14.14
CA GLU A 498 17.53 3.85 13.70
C GLU A 498 16.89 4.32 12.38
N ALA A 499 16.87 5.63 12.18
CA ALA A 499 16.40 6.26 10.94
C ALA A 499 17.29 7.45 10.57
N VAL A 500 17.05 8.01 9.39
CA VAL A 500 17.53 9.33 8.99
C VAL A 500 16.35 10.24 8.69
N VAL A 501 16.44 11.50 9.10
CA VAL A 501 15.44 12.55 8.86
C VAL A 501 16.16 13.74 8.23
N ASP A 502 15.71 14.14 7.05
CA ASP A 502 16.25 15.26 6.31
C ASP A 502 15.17 16.34 6.10
N MET A 503 15.35 17.47 6.77
CA MET A 503 14.57 18.69 6.58
C MET A 503 15.46 19.87 6.15
N THR A 504 16.65 19.58 5.58
CA THR A 504 17.63 20.60 5.15
C THR A 504 17.08 21.60 4.14
N LYS A 505 16.10 21.17 3.34
CA LYS A 505 15.35 22.03 2.39
C LYS A 505 14.47 23.08 3.05
N ILE A 506 14.17 22.94 4.35
CA ILE A 506 13.43 23.90 5.16
C ILE A 506 14.40 24.74 5.99
N ASN A 507 15.36 24.08 6.62
CA ASN A 507 16.41 24.69 7.41
C ASN A 507 17.66 23.80 7.33
N GLU A 508 18.79 24.34 6.89
CA GLU A 508 20.03 23.60 6.66
C GLU A 508 20.51 22.77 7.86
N LYS A 509 20.18 23.17 9.08
CA LYS A 509 20.53 22.46 10.32
C LYS A 509 19.50 21.41 10.75
N ALA A 510 18.33 21.37 10.12
CA ALA A 510 17.27 20.45 10.46
C ALA A 510 17.51 19.08 9.79
N LYS A 511 18.46 18.33 10.32
CA LYS A 511 18.72 16.93 9.97
C LYS A 511 19.06 16.14 11.22
N GLU A 512 18.62 14.89 11.28
CA GLU A 512 18.79 14.03 12.44
C GLU A 512 19.04 12.59 11.99
N SER A 513 19.79 11.81 12.77
CA SER A 513 20.07 10.41 12.48
C SER A 513 20.11 9.54 13.75
N GLY A 514 19.96 8.23 13.59
CA GLY A 514 20.01 7.29 14.70
C GLY A 514 18.66 7.09 15.39
N LYS A 515 18.69 6.75 16.69
CA LYS A 515 17.49 6.36 17.44
C LYS A 515 16.50 7.49 17.64
N LEU A 516 16.98 8.72 17.77
CA LEU A 516 16.12 9.88 17.92
C LEU A 516 15.33 10.14 16.62
N ALA A 517 16.02 10.11 15.48
CA ALA A 517 15.39 10.13 14.17
C ALA A 517 14.37 9.00 14.00
N TRP A 518 14.63 7.81 14.55
CA TRP A 518 13.68 6.70 14.52
C TRP A 518 12.41 6.94 15.33
N ILE A 519 12.51 7.52 16.54
CA ILE A 519 11.32 7.93 17.32
C ILE A 519 10.49 8.95 16.51
N PHE A 520 11.17 9.90 15.88
CA PHE A 520 10.51 10.89 15.01
C PHE A 520 9.84 10.22 13.80
N TRP A 521 10.53 9.31 13.12
CA TRP A 521 10.00 8.52 11.99
C TRP A 521 8.73 7.75 12.39
N ARG A 522 8.74 7.01 13.52
CA ARG A 522 7.57 6.27 14.00
C ARG A 522 6.41 7.19 14.35
N SER A 523 6.69 8.26 15.10
CA SER A 523 5.68 9.24 15.50
C SER A 523 5.04 9.93 14.30
N SER A 524 5.85 10.21 13.28
CA SER A 524 5.41 10.87 12.05
C SER A 524 4.43 10.00 11.27
N TYR A 525 4.81 8.75 11.00
CA TYR A 525 3.94 7.84 10.26
C TYR A 525 2.70 7.42 11.04
N LEU A 526 2.80 7.33 12.37
CA LEU A 526 1.62 7.14 13.21
C LEU A 526 0.65 8.33 13.09
N THR A 527 1.16 9.56 13.10
CA THR A 527 0.33 10.77 12.98
C THR A 527 -0.31 10.88 11.60
N MET A 528 0.46 10.56 10.54
CA MET A 528 0.02 10.57 9.14
C MET A 528 -0.92 9.41 8.78
N SER A 529 -0.95 8.35 9.59
CA SER A 529 -1.85 7.22 9.38
C SER A 529 -3.29 7.69 9.28
N VAL A 530 -3.99 7.18 8.25
CA VAL A 530 -5.19 7.83 7.74
C VAL A 530 -6.44 7.53 8.60
N SER A 531 -6.48 6.42 9.34
CA SER A 531 -7.59 6.09 10.24
C SER A 531 -7.17 5.92 11.70
N VAL A 532 -8.14 6.08 12.60
CA VAL A 532 -7.99 5.76 14.03
C VAL A 532 -7.69 4.28 14.23
N ARG A 533 -8.25 3.40 13.39
CA ARG A 533 -7.95 1.96 13.40
C ARG A 533 -6.45 1.73 13.20
N ASN A 534 -5.85 2.28 12.13
CA ASN A 534 -4.42 2.13 11.86
C ASN A 534 -3.57 2.75 12.98
N LYS A 535 -4.01 3.88 13.55
CA LYS A 535 -3.35 4.50 14.73
C LYS A 535 -3.36 3.63 15.99
N MET A 536 -4.28 2.67 16.12
CA MET A 536 -4.29 1.71 17.23
C MET A 536 -3.53 0.43 16.89
N ILE A 537 -3.75 -0.14 15.70
CA ILE A 537 -3.15 -1.44 15.35
C ILE A 537 -1.67 -1.33 15.02
N ILE A 538 -1.17 -0.22 14.45
CA ILE A 538 0.25 -0.07 14.15
C ILE A 538 1.11 -0.17 15.43
N PRO A 539 0.84 0.61 16.50
CA PRO A 539 1.56 0.45 17.76
C PRO A 539 1.38 -0.92 18.40
N MET A 540 0.18 -1.51 18.32
CA MET A 540 -0.07 -2.88 18.80
C MET A 540 0.86 -3.88 18.10
N TYR A 541 0.95 -3.84 16.77
CA TYR A 541 1.82 -4.76 16.02
C TYR A 541 3.30 -4.47 16.28
N TRP A 542 3.72 -3.20 16.36
CA TRP A 542 5.10 -2.89 16.78
C TRP A 542 5.43 -3.44 18.16
N PHE A 543 4.48 -3.41 19.10
CA PHE A 543 4.64 -4.00 20.43
C PHE A 543 4.69 -5.54 20.35
N MET A 544 3.78 -6.16 19.60
CA MET A 544 3.78 -7.61 19.41
C MET A 544 5.08 -8.11 18.77
N THR A 545 5.53 -7.45 17.71
CA THR A 545 6.82 -7.75 17.05
C THR A 545 7.99 -7.60 18.02
N TRP A 546 7.96 -6.57 18.87
CA TRP A 546 9.01 -6.37 19.88
C TRP A 546 9.03 -7.46 20.96
N VAL A 547 7.87 -7.95 21.39
CA VAL A 547 7.75 -8.96 22.47
C VAL A 547 7.92 -10.39 21.95
N PHE A 548 7.33 -10.70 20.81
CA PHE A 548 7.19 -12.07 20.30
C PHE A 548 8.02 -12.36 19.04
N GLY A 549 8.66 -11.36 18.45
CA GLY A 549 9.29 -11.46 17.14
C GLY A 549 8.28 -11.35 15.99
N ARG A 550 8.78 -11.48 14.75
CA ARG A 550 7.95 -11.41 13.54
C ARG A 550 7.29 -12.76 13.26
N ASP A 551 6.08 -12.73 12.71
CA ASP A 551 5.39 -13.96 12.29
C ASP A 551 6.06 -14.54 11.03
N VAL A 552 6.50 -15.80 11.09
CA VAL A 552 7.15 -16.51 9.98
C VAL A 552 6.21 -17.49 9.27
N SER A 553 4.92 -17.46 9.58
CA SER A 553 3.93 -18.30 8.91
C SER A 553 3.84 -17.95 7.43
N SER A 554 4.00 -18.96 6.58
CA SER A 554 3.90 -18.81 5.12
C SER A 554 2.56 -19.33 4.61
N PHE A 555 1.82 -18.47 3.90
CA PHE A 555 0.57 -18.84 3.24
C PHE A 555 0.84 -19.00 1.75
N GLN A 556 1.59 -20.04 1.39
CA GLN A 556 1.79 -20.39 -0.02
C GLN A 556 0.43 -20.72 -0.66
N GLU A 557 0.11 -20.06 -1.78
CA GLU A 557 -0.96 -20.53 -2.65
C GLU A 557 -0.53 -21.87 -3.23
N TYR A 558 -1.05 -22.95 -2.65
CA TYR A 558 -0.86 -24.30 -3.14
C TYR A 558 -1.65 -24.44 -4.44
N ASP A 559 -1.08 -23.96 -5.55
CA ASP A 559 -1.67 -24.08 -6.87
C ASP A 559 -1.53 -25.52 -7.37
N ARG A 560 -2.43 -26.41 -6.90
CA ARG A 560 -2.52 -27.82 -7.33
C ARG A 560 -2.49 -27.95 -8.85
N ARG A 561 -3.05 -26.98 -9.57
CA ARG A 561 -3.20 -27.03 -11.03
C ARG A 561 -1.84 -26.95 -11.73
N LYS A 562 -0.90 -26.11 -11.26
CA LYS A 562 0.45 -26.05 -11.84
C LYS A 562 1.23 -27.36 -11.67
N ARG A 563 1.09 -28.05 -10.53
CA ARG A 563 1.71 -29.35 -10.33
C ARG A 563 1.06 -30.45 -11.18
N MET A 564 -0.26 -30.46 -11.30
CA MET A 564 -0.96 -31.43 -12.16
C MET A 564 -0.61 -31.21 -13.64
N MET A 565 -0.58 -29.97 -14.13
CA MET A 565 -0.20 -29.66 -15.52
C MET A 565 1.26 -29.99 -15.82
N ASN A 566 2.17 -29.83 -14.87
CA ASN A 566 3.57 -30.25 -15.06
C ASN A 566 3.70 -31.78 -14.97
N ALA A 567 2.96 -32.45 -14.10
CA ALA A 567 2.93 -33.91 -14.03
C ALA A 567 2.32 -34.56 -15.29
N GLU A 568 1.38 -33.90 -15.98
CA GLU A 568 0.84 -34.31 -17.28
C GLU A 568 1.78 -33.99 -18.46
N ARG A 569 2.79 -33.13 -18.27
CA ARG A 569 3.82 -32.83 -19.27
C ARG A 569 5.03 -33.76 -19.16
N ASP A 570 5.28 -34.26 -17.95
CA ASP A 570 6.42 -35.12 -17.62
C ASP A 570 6.05 -36.63 -17.58
N GLY A 571 4.79 -36.98 -17.86
CA GLY A 571 4.29 -38.36 -18.01
C GLY A 571 3.72 -38.58 -19.39
#